data_AF-A0A645IW41-F1
#
_entry.id   AF-A0A645IW41-F1
#
_cell.length_a   1.000
_cell.length_b   1.000
_cell.length_c   1.000
_cell.angle_alpha   90.00
_cell.angle_beta   90.00
_cell.angle_gamma   90.00
#
_symmetry.space_group_name_H-M   'P 1'
#
loop_
_entity.id
_entity.type
_entity.pdbx_description
1 polymer ?
#
loop_
_entity_poly.entity_id
_entity_poly.type
_entity_poly.pdbx_seq_one_letter_code
_entity_poly.pdbx_strand_id
1 'polypeptide(L)'
;MAYLNTDGGILLVGVSNIGEVLGIKNDGFLNTDRFLLHFKQLIKQHIGLNYASMIEYTLVPVSGKEVLEIDCKKSDEAVFLKTDKNDEEFYIRIGPSSERLTGRKLIEYVNRWYNGKSS
;
A
#
# COMPACT_ATOMS: atom_id res chain seq x y z
N MET A 1 -1.77 1.62 2.33
CA MET A 1 -2.03 2.75 3.26
C MET A 1 -1.35 2.54 4.59
N ALA A 2 -1.62 1.42 5.26
CA ALA A 2 -1.03 1.09 6.56
C ALA A 2 0.49 1.28 6.63
N TYR A 3 1.25 0.82 5.62
CA TYR A 3 2.70 1.04 5.52
C TYR A 3 3.07 2.53 5.41
N LEU A 4 2.39 3.30 4.55
CA LEU A 4 2.63 4.74 4.38
C LEU A 4 2.36 5.54 5.68
N ASN A 5 1.35 5.15 6.45
CA ASN A 5 0.97 5.82 7.70
C ASN A 5 1.76 5.36 8.94
N THR A 6 2.69 4.42 8.78
CA THR A 6 3.54 3.90 9.86
C THR A 6 5.01 4.08 9.49
N ASP A 7 5.83 3.04 9.54
CA ASP A 7 7.28 3.16 9.32
C ASP A 7 7.71 2.79 7.90
N GLY A 8 6.75 2.72 6.97
CA GLY A 8 6.99 2.17 5.65
C GLY A 8 7.17 0.66 5.70
N GLY A 9 7.69 0.10 4.61
CA GLY A 9 8.05 -1.32 4.51
C GLY A 9 7.69 -1.94 3.18
N ILE A 10 8.05 -3.21 3.04
CA ILE A 10 7.91 -3.98 1.81
C ILE A 10 6.69 -4.89 1.90
N LEU A 11 5.86 -4.86 0.85
CA LEU A 11 4.77 -5.80 0.62
C LEU A 11 5.09 -6.67 -0.59
N LEU A 12 5.00 -7.99 -0.41
CA LEU A 12 5.14 -8.96 -1.50
C LEU A 12 3.76 -9.51 -1.87
N VAL A 13 3.41 -9.43 -3.15
CA VAL A 13 2.18 -9.98 -3.72
C VAL A 13 2.52 -11.16 -4.62
N GLY A 14 1.81 -12.27 -4.46
CA GLY A 14 2.14 -13.55 -5.08
C GLY A 14 2.98 -14.47 -4.20
N VAL A 15 2.99 -14.22 -2.88
CA VAL A 15 3.59 -15.09 -1.86
C VAL A 15 2.50 -15.48 -0.85
N SER A 16 2.47 -16.74 -0.42
CA SER A 16 1.54 -17.22 0.60
C SER A 16 1.96 -16.82 2.01
N ASN A 17 1.05 -16.94 2.97
CA ASN A 17 1.34 -16.67 4.39
C ASN A 17 2.41 -17.59 5.01
N ILE A 18 2.79 -18.68 4.31
CA ILE A 18 3.87 -19.60 4.70
C ILE A 18 5.14 -19.42 3.85
N GLY A 19 5.21 -18.37 3.03
CA GLY A 19 6.39 -18.02 2.23
C GLY A 19 6.49 -18.75 0.88
N GLU A 20 5.46 -19.49 0.48
CA GLU A 20 5.47 -20.15 -0.83
C GLU A 20 5.21 -19.15 -1.96
N VAL A 21 6.03 -19.21 -3.00
CA VAL A 21 5.86 -18.36 -4.18
C VAL A 21 4.70 -18.88 -5.02
N LEU A 22 3.57 -18.18 -4.96
CA LEU A 22 2.38 -18.47 -5.76
C LEU A 22 2.54 -17.90 -7.17
N GLY A 23 3.18 -16.73 -7.29
CA GLY A 23 3.33 -15.96 -8.52
C GLY A 23 2.09 -15.14 -8.86
N ILE A 24 2.26 -14.12 -9.72
CA ILE A 24 1.15 -13.21 -10.11
C ILE A 24 0.47 -13.58 -11.45
N LYS A 25 0.92 -14.64 -12.13
CA LYS A 25 0.44 -15.01 -13.48
C LYS A 25 -0.86 -15.82 -13.51
N ASN A 26 -1.50 -16.08 -12.38
CA ASN A 26 -2.66 -16.97 -12.33
C ASN A 26 -3.91 -16.36 -13.01
N ASP A 27 -3.92 -15.04 -13.25
CA ASP A 27 -5.12 -14.28 -13.64
C ASP A 27 -5.04 -13.72 -15.08
N GLY A 28 -4.65 -14.51 -16.08
CA GLY A 28 -4.84 -14.14 -17.49
C GLY A 28 -4.12 -12.87 -17.99
N PHE A 29 -3.26 -12.25 -17.18
CA PHE A 29 -2.40 -11.15 -17.58
C PHE A 29 -1.28 -11.69 -18.47
N LEU A 30 -1.57 -11.82 -19.77
CA LEU A 30 -0.62 -12.24 -20.80
C LEU A 30 0.60 -11.30 -20.92
N ASN A 31 0.54 -10.10 -20.33
CA ASN A 31 1.60 -9.10 -20.43
C ASN A 31 1.80 -8.37 -19.09
N THR A 32 3.02 -8.51 -18.56
CA THR A 32 3.59 -7.84 -17.40
C THR A 32 3.36 -6.32 -17.38
N ASP A 33 3.49 -5.66 -18.53
CA ASP A 33 3.30 -4.22 -18.64
C ASP A 33 1.85 -3.80 -18.35
N ARG A 34 0.87 -4.60 -18.79
CA ARG A 34 -0.55 -4.31 -18.54
C ARG A 34 -0.89 -4.44 -17.06
N PHE A 35 -0.28 -5.40 -16.38
CA PHE A 35 -0.44 -5.57 -14.94
C PHE A 35 0.10 -4.34 -14.19
N LEU A 36 1.32 -3.89 -14.50
CA LEU A 36 1.92 -2.69 -13.89
C LEU A 36 1.11 -1.42 -14.20
N LEU A 37 0.61 -1.27 -15.44
CA LEU A 37 -0.28 -0.16 -15.80
C LEU A 37 -1.61 -0.19 -15.03
N HIS A 38 -2.19 -1.36 -14.85
CA HIS A 38 -3.41 -1.53 -14.05
C HIS A 38 -3.15 -1.19 -12.57
N PHE A 39 -2.05 -1.69 -12.01
CA PHE A 39 -1.64 -1.37 -10.64
C PHE A 39 -1.42 0.13 -10.43
N LYS A 40 -0.74 0.80 -11.38
CA LYS A 40 -0.61 2.26 -11.40
C LYS A 40 -1.96 2.97 -11.37
N GLN A 41 -2.94 2.47 -12.14
CA GLN A 41 -4.27 3.04 -12.18
C GLN A 41 -5.01 2.88 -10.84
N LEU A 42 -4.88 1.72 -10.18
CA LEU A 42 -5.42 1.49 -8.83
C LEU A 42 -4.81 2.45 -7.81
N ILE A 43 -3.49 2.66 -7.83
CA ILE A 43 -2.82 3.66 -6.98
C ILE A 43 -3.43 5.04 -7.22
N LYS A 44 -3.54 5.45 -8.49
CA LYS A 44 -4.10 6.77 -8.84
C LYS A 44 -5.54 6.94 -8.36
N GLN A 45 -6.38 5.91 -8.49
CA GLN A 45 -7.80 5.95 -8.13
C GLN A 45 -8.02 5.99 -6.62
N HIS A 46 -7.33 5.10 -5.88
CA HIS A 46 -7.63 4.88 -4.47
C HIS A 46 -6.72 5.65 -3.51
N ILE A 47 -5.55 6.11 -3.98
CA ILE A 47 -4.52 6.73 -3.13
C ILE A 47 -4.30 8.18 -3.56
N GLY A 48 -4.33 8.43 -4.86
CA GLY A 48 -4.03 9.72 -5.45
C GLY A 48 -2.56 9.88 -5.81
N LEU A 49 -2.30 10.79 -6.75
CA LEU A 49 -0.97 10.97 -7.34
C LEU A 49 0.06 11.59 -6.37
N ASN A 50 -0.40 12.30 -5.34
CA ASN A 50 0.47 12.98 -4.38
C ASN A 50 1.36 12.01 -3.59
N TYR A 51 0.90 10.77 -3.40
CA TYR A 51 1.63 9.73 -2.67
C TYR A 51 2.27 8.68 -3.60
N ALA A 52 2.11 8.81 -4.92
CA ALA A 52 2.62 7.82 -5.87
C ALA A 52 4.15 7.73 -5.85
N SER A 53 4.85 8.82 -5.54
CA SER A 53 6.32 8.84 -5.37
C SER A 53 6.80 8.10 -4.11
N MET A 54 5.90 7.82 -3.16
CA MET A 54 6.20 7.06 -1.94
C MET A 54 5.97 5.56 -2.11
N ILE A 55 5.47 5.13 -3.28
CA ILE A 55 5.15 3.74 -3.59
C ILE A 55 5.99 3.33 -4.80
N GLU A 56 7.08 2.62 -4.55
CA GLU A 56 7.89 2.00 -5.58
C GLU A 56 7.43 0.56 -5.74
N TYR A 57 7.34 0.07 -6.98
CA TYR A 57 6.92 -1.30 -7.22
C TYR A 57 7.63 -1.88 -8.43
N THR A 58 8.00 -3.15 -8.31
CA THR A 58 8.75 -3.87 -9.33
C THR A 58 8.38 -5.35 -9.33
N LEU A 59 8.62 -6.01 -10.45
CA LEU A 59 8.42 -7.45 -10.57
C LEU A 59 9.74 -8.17 -10.41
N VAL A 60 9.78 -9.05 -9.44
CA VAL A 60 10.96 -9.80 -9.06
C VAL A 60 10.75 -11.26 -9.46
N PRO A 61 11.65 -11.86 -10.25
CA PRO A 61 11.61 -13.28 -10.53
C PRO A 61 12.09 -14.08 -9.30
N VAL A 62 11.24 -14.95 -8.77
CA VAL A 62 11.53 -15.83 -7.64
C VAL A 62 11.09 -17.25 -7.99
N SER A 63 12.02 -18.21 -7.96
CA SER A 63 11.73 -19.63 -8.23
C SER A 63 10.98 -19.87 -9.55
N GLY A 64 11.33 -19.14 -10.60
CA GLY A 64 10.70 -19.25 -11.92
C GLY A 64 9.32 -18.61 -12.05
N LYS A 65 8.85 -17.88 -11.03
CA LYS A 65 7.60 -17.12 -11.02
C LYS A 65 7.86 -15.63 -10.79
N GLU A 66 6.94 -14.77 -11.19
CA GLU A 66 7.01 -13.33 -10.91
C GLU A 66 6.24 -12.99 -9.65
N VAL A 67 6.86 -12.21 -8.76
CA VAL A 67 6.28 -11.64 -7.53
C VAL A 67 6.29 -10.13 -7.67
N LEU A 68 5.21 -9.47 -7.25
CA LEU A 68 5.20 -8.00 -7.17
C LEU A 68 5.71 -7.57 -5.81
N GLU A 69 6.86 -6.91 -5.83
CA GLU A 69 7.41 -6.21 -4.67
C GLU A 69 6.92 -4.77 -4.69
N ILE A 70 6.40 -4.30 -3.56
CA ILE A 70 5.93 -2.94 -3.37
C ILE A 70 6.68 -2.38 -2.15
N ASP A 71 7.59 -1.44 -2.38
CA ASP A 71 8.27 -0.69 -1.34
C ASP A 71 7.51 0.61 -1.05
N CYS A 72 7.02 0.72 0.19
CA CYS A 72 6.28 1.88 0.66
C CYS A 72 7.14 2.69 1.61
N LYS A 73 7.40 3.95 1.27
CA LYS A 73 8.06 4.92 2.14
C LYS A 73 7.06 5.53 3.13
N LYS A 74 7.53 5.84 4.34
CA LYS A 74 6.73 6.58 5.33
C LYS A 74 6.33 7.94 4.77
N SER A 75 5.05 8.28 4.90
CA SER A 75 4.52 9.59 4.56
C SER A 75 4.65 10.55 5.73
N ASP A 76 4.99 11.81 5.43
CA ASP A 76 4.97 12.91 6.40
C ASP A 76 3.56 13.49 6.62
N GLU A 77 2.59 13.03 5.83
CA GLU A 77 1.18 13.40 5.93
C GLU A 77 0.28 12.15 6.08
N ALA A 78 -0.92 12.34 6.63
CA ALA A 78 -1.91 11.28 6.77
C ALA A 78 -2.45 10.84 5.39
N VAL A 79 -2.27 9.57 5.03
CA VAL A 79 -2.71 9.01 3.75
C VAL A 79 -4.02 8.23 3.93
N PHE A 80 -5.04 8.61 3.16
CA PHE A 80 -6.36 7.99 3.20
C PHE A 80 -6.60 7.13 1.95
N LEU A 81 -7.27 5.99 2.13
CA LEU A 81 -7.76 5.14 1.06
C LEU A 81 -9.14 5.64 0.61
N LYS A 82 -9.30 5.96 -0.68
CA LYS A 82 -10.61 6.22 -1.29
C LYS A 82 -11.28 4.91 -1.64
N THR A 83 -12.49 4.72 -1.15
CA THR A 83 -13.34 3.57 -1.47
C THR A 83 -14.24 3.86 -2.67
N ASP A 84 -14.83 2.81 -3.25
CA ASP A 84 -15.77 2.94 -4.37
C ASP A 84 -17.05 3.72 -4.00
N LYS A 85 -17.35 3.84 -2.70
CA LYS A 85 -18.47 4.63 -2.17
C LYS A 85 -18.15 6.12 -2.01
N ASN A 86 -16.97 6.54 -2.46
CA ASN A 86 -16.44 7.90 -2.28
C ASN A 86 -16.21 8.28 -0.80
N ASP A 87 -16.13 7.28 0.09
CA ASP A 87 -15.69 7.45 1.48
C ASP A 87 -14.16 7.32 1.58
N GLU A 88 -13.58 7.96 2.58
CA GLU A 88 -12.15 7.89 2.90
C GLU A 88 -11.91 7.05 4.16
N GLU A 89 -10.92 6.15 4.08
CA GLU A 89 -10.57 5.24 5.17
C GLU A 89 -9.11 5.38 5.55
N PHE A 90 -8.85 5.43 6.86
CA PHE A 90 -7.49 5.52 7.40
C PHE A 90 -7.06 4.19 8.02
N TYR A 91 -5.90 3.71 7.59
CA TYR A 91 -5.32 2.46 8.07
C TYR A 91 -3.92 2.69 8.60
N ILE A 92 -3.58 2.01 9.69
CA ILE A 92 -2.23 1.90 10.24
C ILE A 92 -1.82 0.44 10.31
N ARG A 93 -0.51 0.18 10.37
CA ARG A 93 0.03 -1.16 10.59
C ARG A 93 0.29 -1.38 12.07
N ILE A 94 -0.24 -2.49 12.63
CA ILE A 94 0.05 -2.92 14.00
C ILE A 94 0.53 -4.37 13.92
N GLY A 95 1.83 -4.59 14.19
CA GLY A 95 2.43 -5.91 14.02
C GLY A 95 2.28 -6.42 12.57
N PRO A 96 1.77 -7.64 12.33
CA PRO A 96 1.61 -8.20 11.00
C PRO A 96 0.34 -7.73 10.28
N SER A 97 -0.59 -7.03 10.94
CA SER A 97 -1.90 -6.68 10.39
C SER A 97 -2.05 -5.17 10.14
N SER A 98 -3.03 -4.84 9.29
CA SER A 98 -3.49 -3.46 9.09
C SER A 98 -4.80 -3.26 9.86
N GLU A 99 -4.89 -2.19 10.64
CA GLU A 99 -6.10 -1.82 11.36
C GLU A 99 -6.67 -0.49 10.86
N ARG A 100 -7.99 -0.45 10.69
CA ARG A 100 -8.72 0.77 10.35
C ARG A 100 -8.93 1.60 11.61
N LEU A 101 -8.54 2.87 11.58
CA LEU A 101 -8.88 3.83 12.65
C LEU A 101 -10.05 4.70 12.23
N THR A 102 -10.95 4.94 13.18
CA THR A 102 -12.12 5.81 13.00
C THR A 102 -12.35 6.66 14.26
N GLY A 103 -13.15 7.73 14.11
CA GLY A 103 -13.57 8.59 15.21
C GLY A 103 -12.40 9.13 16.04
N ARG A 104 -12.51 9.00 17.37
CA ARG A 104 -11.52 9.55 18.31
C ARG A 104 -10.11 8.98 18.12
N LYS A 105 -9.98 7.68 17.84
CA LYS A 105 -8.67 7.02 17.65
C LYS A 105 -7.92 7.60 16.45
N LEU A 106 -8.65 7.88 15.36
CA LEU A 106 -8.07 8.51 14.18
C LEU A 106 -7.55 9.92 14.50
N ILE A 107 -8.38 10.74 15.16
CA ILE A 107 -8.02 12.11 15.53
C ILE A 107 -6.78 12.12 16.43
N GLU A 108 -6.76 11.27 17.47
CA GLU A 108 -5.63 11.17 18.39
C GLU A 108 -4.34 10.71 17.69
N TYR A 109 -4.44 9.74 16.78
CA TYR A 109 -3.30 9.27 16.00
C TYR A 109 -2.75 10.39 15.11
N VAL A 110 -3.61 11.04 14.33
CA VAL A 110 -3.20 12.09 13.40
C VAL A 110 -2.56 13.27 14.15
N ASN A 111 -3.16 13.67 15.28
CA ASN A 111 -2.62 14.74 16.11
C ASN A 111 -1.22 14.40 16.65
N ARG A 112 -1.01 13.16 17.09
CA ARG A 112 0.27 12.73 17.65
C ARG A 112 1.38 12.67 16.61
N TRP A 113 1.07 12.22 15.39
CA TRP A 113 2.09 11.91 14.38
C TRP A 113 2.29 12.98 13.32
N TYR A 114 1.28 13.80 13.05
CA TYR A 114 1.31 14.75 11.93
C TYR A 114 1.15 16.22 12.36
N ASN A 115 0.40 16.51 13.45
CA ASN A 115 0.19 17.89 13.90
C ASN A 115 1.29 18.45 14.81
N GLY A 116 2.37 17.70 15.07
CA GLY A 116 3.55 18.15 15.81
C GLY A 116 4.63 18.83 14.96
N LYS A 117 4.45 18.93 13.64
CA LYS A 117 5.40 19.58 12.72
C LYS A 117 4.94 21.00 12.35
N SER A 118 4.61 21.82 13.34
CA SER A 118 4.60 23.27 13.16
C SER A 118 6.00 23.78 13.48
N SER A 119 6.79 24.02 12.44
CA SER A 119 7.93 24.96 12.53
C SER A 119 7.41 26.38 12.69
#